data_AF-A0A8C8W2V9-F1
#
_entry.id   AF-A0A8C8W2V9-F1
#
_cell.length_a   1.000
_cell.length_b   1.000
_cell.length_c   1.000
_cell.angle_alpha   90.00
_cell.angle_beta   90.00
_cell.angle_gamma   90.00
#
_symmetry.space_group_name_H-M   'P 1'
#
loop_
_entity.id
_entity.type
_entity.pdbx_description
1 polymer ?
#
loop_
_entity_poly.entity_id
_entity_poly.type
_entity_poly.pdbx_seq_one_letter_code
_entity_poly.pdbx_strand_id
1 'polypeptide(L)'
;MGKLCVLIISLLLLKFFLILCSFTKTNCFWRIKNNEDDGDLRNDCEFLLFLSPEPIEEAFSNILINFRIPTRKFEFFLVLIFATEEINKNPYLLPNMSLIFSVLADMCFDSLKVIDEIHSTQNNVSKLPNYDCRKSTCDVSLTGPSWSTSIKMTTFIKHPKIFFGPFNPILSDNVLFPYVYQIAHKDICLPKAMVSLMLYFTWTWVGLVVSDDDQGIQFLSDLREEIQRNGVCLAFVNVIPDSMQLYTARAGIYDKQIMTSSAKVVIIYGEMNSTLEVSFRRWGCLGIKRIWVTTSQWDLSLVPGHGFLHPPPSVTGQRLYDDS
;
A
#
# COMPACT_ATOMS: atom_id res chain seq x y z
N MET A 1 62.08 -2.53 9.03
CA MET A 1 60.92 -1.98 9.78
C MET A 1 60.20 -0.82 9.08
N GLY A 2 60.89 0.14 8.45
CA GLY A 2 60.24 1.33 7.85
C GLY A 2 59.15 1.06 6.80
N LYS A 3 59.31 0.03 5.95
CA LYS A 3 58.31 -0.28 4.90
C LYS A 3 56.99 -0.86 5.42
N LEU A 4 56.99 -1.52 6.58
CA LEU A 4 55.77 -2.08 7.19
C LEU A 4 54.93 -0.98 7.85
N CYS A 5 55.57 0.04 8.43
CA CYS A 5 54.90 1.19 9.03
C CYS A 5 54.16 2.03 7.98
N VAL A 6 54.76 2.23 6.79
CA VAL A 6 54.13 2.98 5.68
C VAL A 6 52.86 2.29 5.19
N LEU A 7 52.85 0.96 5.14
CA LEU A 7 51.70 0.19 4.67
C LEU A 7 50.53 0.23 5.68
N ILE A 8 50.83 0.21 6.98
CA ILE A 8 49.84 0.34 8.05
C ILE A 8 49.26 1.77 8.09
N ILE A 9 50.09 2.80 7.93
CA ILE A 9 49.63 4.19 7.87
C ILE A 9 48.78 4.44 6.62
N SER A 10 49.16 3.86 5.48
CA SER A 10 48.37 3.93 4.24
C SER A 10 47.01 3.23 4.36
N LEU A 11 46.95 2.09 5.05
CA LEU A 11 45.69 1.37 5.32
C LEU A 11 44.79 2.13 6.30
N LEU A 12 45.37 2.80 7.31
CA LEU A 12 44.62 3.64 8.26
C LEU A 12 44.08 4.91 7.58
N LEU A 13 44.85 5.54 6.68
CA LEU A 13 44.39 6.67 5.88
C LEU A 13 43.29 6.28 4.89
N LEU A 14 43.37 5.09 4.28
CA LEU A 14 42.31 4.57 3.40
C LEU A 14 41.01 4.31 4.17
N LYS A 15 41.11 3.79 5.40
CA LYS A 15 39.97 3.59 6.31
C LYS A 15 39.35 4.93 6.74
N PHE A 16 40.17 5.96 6.95
CA PHE A 16 39.71 7.31 7.27
C PHE A 16 39.00 7.99 6.09
N PHE A 17 39.50 7.83 4.86
CA PHE A 17 38.83 8.34 3.65
C PHE A 17 37.50 7.63 3.37
N LEU A 18 37.39 6.32 3.65
CA LEU A 18 36.13 5.57 3.54
C LEU A 18 35.11 6.01 4.61
N ILE A 19 35.56 6.44 5.80
CA ILE A 19 34.70 7.00 6.84
C ILE A 19 34.25 8.43 6.48
N LEU A 20 35.09 9.25 5.84
CA LEU A 20 34.69 10.59 5.38
C LEU A 20 33.79 10.57 4.13
N CYS A 21 33.87 9.55 3.28
CA CYS A 21 32.96 9.41 2.13
C CYS A 21 31.50 9.11 2.55
N SER A 22 31.24 8.72 3.82
CA SER A 22 29.86 8.59 4.33
C SER A 22 29.28 9.88 4.91
N PHE A 23 30.04 10.98 4.91
CA PHE A 23 29.66 12.24 5.57
C PHE A 23 29.44 13.43 4.64
N THR A 24 29.04 13.20 3.38
CA THR A 24 28.42 14.24 2.55
C THR A 24 26.94 13.92 2.34
N LYS A 25 26.18 13.94 3.45
CA LYS A 25 24.74 14.17 3.40
C LYS A 25 24.54 15.57 2.85
N THR A 26 24.14 15.69 1.60
CA THR A 26 23.48 16.90 1.10
C THR A 26 22.26 17.14 1.97
N ASN A 27 22.32 18.21 2.77
CA ASN A 27 21.18 18.71 3.53
C ASN A 27 20.10 19.16 2.55
N CYS A 28 19.07 18.33 2.39
CA CYS A 28 17.68 18.72 2.13
C CYS A 28 16.79 17.47 2.16
N PHE A 29 16.46 16.98 3.36
CA PHE A 29 15.13 16.47 3.73
C PHE A 29 15.19 16.08 5.23
N TRP A 30 14.54 16.86 6.08
CA TRP A 30 14.30 16.50 7.47
C TRP A 30 13.28 15.35 7.49
N ARG A 31 13.74 14.10 7.50
CA ARG A 31 12.88 12.95 7.85
C ARG A 31 13.00 12.76 9.35
N ILE A 32 11.93 13.09 10.07
CA ILE A 32 11.79 12.81 11.51
C ILE A 32 11.99 11.31 11.69
N LYS A 33 13.05 10.94 12.41
CA LYS A 33 13.35 9.57 12.77
C LYS A 33 12.52 9.23 14.00
N ASN A 34 11.29 8.73 13.78
CA ASN A 34 10.54 8.09 14.85
C ASN A 34 11.13 6.69 15.04
N ASN A 35 11.90 6.53 16.11
CA ASN A 35 12.17 5.24 16.71
C ASN A 35 10.91 4.85 17.48
N GLU A 36 10.00 4.14 16.82
CA GLU A 36 9.04 3.25 17.48
C GLU A 36 8.81 2.11 16.48
N ASP A 37 9.40 0.99 16.83
CA ASP A 37 9.31 -0.29 16.15
C ASP A 37 7.99 -0.93 16.60
N ASP A 38 6.88 -0.46 16.03
CA ASP A 38 5.61 -1.15 16.03
C ASP A 38 5.26 -1.40 14.56
N GLY A 39 4.97 -2.66 14.23
CA GLY A 39 4.82 -3.14 12.87
C GLY A 39 3.94 -2.23 12.01
N ASP A 40 4.33 -2.12 10.74
CA ASP A 40 3.68 -1.39 9.65
C ASP A 40 2.32 -2.01 9.26
N LEU A 41 1.47 -2.29 10.27
CA LEU A 41 0.05 -2.46 10.07
C LEU A 41 -0.45 -1.10 9.58
N ARG A 42 -0.71 -1.01 8.27
CA ARG A 42 -1.57 0.01 7.68
C ARG A 42 -2.88 0.02 8.46
N ASN A 43 -2.92 0.84 9.50
CA ASN A 43 -4.07 0.97 10.37
C ASN A 43 -5.16 1.67 9.58
N ASP A 44 -6.20 0.91 9.30
CA ASP A 44 -7.40 1.34 8.62
C ASP A 44 -8.12 2.46 9.37
N CYS A 45 -8.90 3.23 8.62
CA CYS A 45 -9.75 4.28 9.13
C CYS A 45 -11.16 4.09 8.54
N GLU A 46 -12.16 4.36 9.37
CA GLU A 46 -13.55 4.47 8.94
C GLU A 46 -14.09 5.86 9.29
N PHE A 47 -14.62 6.54 8.29
CA PHE A 47 -15.26 7.85 8.41
C PHE A 47 -16.74 7.70 8.07
N LEU A 48 -17.62 8.30 8.85
CA LEU A 48 -19.05 8.26 8.60
C LEU A 48 -19.51 9.60 8.04
N LEU A 49 -20.06 9.59 6.84
CA LEU A 49 -20.54 10.76 6.10
C LEU A 49 -22.05 10.89 6.29
N PHE A 50 -22.51 12.11 6.55
CA PHE A 50 -23.91 12.43 6.74
C PHE A 50 -24.27 13.75 6.08
N LEU A 51 -25.53 13.88 5.69
CA LEU A 51 -26.10 15.15 5.24
C LEU A 51 -26.81 15.85 6.40
N SER A 52 -26.52 17.14 6.59
CA SER A 52 -27.22 17.99 7.54
C SER A 52 -27.76 19.25 6.86
N PRO A 53 -28.99 19.70 7.19
CA PRO A 53 -29.50 20.98 6.75
C PRO A 53 -28.88 22.19 7.48
N GLU A 54 -28.03 21.97 8.50
CA GLU A 54 -27.40 23.05 9.29
C GLU A 54 -26.08 23.57 8.68
N PRO A 55 -25.74 24.86 8.87
CA PRO A 55 -24.47 25.44 8.45
C PRO A 55 -23.26 24.99 9.29
N ILE A 56 -22.09 25.00 8.64
CA ILE A 56 -20.82 24.33 8.99
C ILE A 56 -20.22 24.68 10.37
N GLU A 57 -20.40 25.92 10.87
CA GLU A 57 -19.62 26.46 12.00
C GLU A 57 -19.83 25.71 13.34
N GLU A 58 -21.03 25.16 13.60
CA GLU A 58 -21.30 24.38 14.83
C GLU A 58 -20.82 22.93 14.73
N ALA A 59 -20.78 22.35 13.53
CA ALA A 59 -20.41 20.95 13.34
C ALA A 59 -18.89 20.71 13.43
N PHE A 60 -18.08 21.60 12.86
CA PHE A 60 -16.62 21.46 12.84
C PHE A 60 -15.97 21.66 14.21
N SER A 61 -16.53 22.54 15.03
CA SER A 61 -16.04 22.84 16.39
C SER A 61 -16.06 21.60 17.30
N ASN A 62 -17.02 20.69 17.12
CA ASN A 62 -17.11 19.45 17.91
C ASN A 62 -16.18 18.33 17.41
N ILE A 63 -15.77 18.35 16.14
CA ILE A 63 -14.90 17.32 15.54
C ILE A 63 -13.44 17.51 15.97
N LEU A 64 -12.98 18.75 16.17
CA LEU A 64 -11.56 19.03 16.40
C LEU A 64 -11.08 18.82 17.85
N ILE A 65 -11.98 18.81 18.84
CA ILE A 65 -11.60 19.06 20.24
C ILE A 65 -11.04 17.82 20.98
N ASN A 66 -11.21 16.58 20.47
CA ASN A 66 -10.81 15.38 21.22
C ASN A 66 -9.75 14.46 20.60
N PHE A 67 -9.19 14.77 19.42
CA PHE A 67 -8.36 13.78 18.70
C PHE A 67 -6.86 14.05 18.74
N ARG A 68 -6.11 13.11 19.29
CA ARG A 68 -4.65 12.99 19.15
C ARG A 68 -4.35 12.11 17.94
N ILE A 69 -4.60 12.60 16.73
CA ILE A 69 -4.39 11.84 15.48
C ILE A 69 -2.87 11.66 15.24
N PRO A 70 -2.34 10.44 15.04
CA PRO A 70 -0.95 10.20 14.67
C PRO A 70 -0.59 10.94 13.38
N THR A 71 0.61 11.53 13.30
CA THR A 71 1.03 12.41 12.20
C THR A 71 0.88 11.79 10.80
N ARG A 72 1.08 10.48 10.64
CA ARG A 72 0.87 9.77 9.35
C ARG A 72 -0.60 9.60 8.93
N LYS A 73 -1.54 9.78 9.85
CA LYS A 73 -3.00 9.59 9.64
C LYS A 73 -3.73 10.92 9.42
N PHE A 74 -3.06 12.04 9.67
CA PHE A 74 -3.62 13.38 9.49
C PHE A 74 -3.90 13.70 8.02
N GLU A 75 -3.21 13.06 7.08
CA GLU A 75 -3.39 13.29 5.64
C GLU A 75 -4.80 12.94 5.16
N PHE A 76 -5.34 11.77 5.50
CA PHE A 76 -6.71 11.39 5.08
C PHE A 76 -7.77 12.31 5.70
N PHE A 77 -7.57 12.72 6.95
CA PHE A 77 -8.46 13.66 7.62
C PHE A 77 -8.44 15.04 6.94
N LEU A 78 -7.26 15.55 6.59
CA LEU A 78 -7.13 16.82 5.85
C LEU A 78 -7.78 16.74 4.47
N VAL A 79 -7.60 15.64 3.74
CA VAL A 79 -8.24 15.42 2.43
C VAL A 79 -9.76 15.42 2.58
N LEU A 80 -10.30 14.82 3.64
CA LEU A 80 -11.74 14.78 3.88
C LEU A 80 -12.30 16.14 4.29
N ILE A 81 -11.60 16.91 5.13
CA ILE A 81 -11.95 18.32 5.41
C ILE A 81 -11.99 19.11 4.11
N PHE A 82 -10.92 19.05 3.32
CA PHE A 82 -10.82 19.79 2.07
C PHE A 82 -11.96 19.42 1.11
N ALA A 83 -12.20 18.12 0.90
CA ALA A 83 -13.25 17.65 0.01
C ALA A 83 -14.65 18.07 0.48
N THR A 84 -14.95 17.95 1.78
CA THR A 84 -16.25 18.37 2.32
C THR A 84 -16.45 19.88 2.23
N GLU A 85 -15.42 20.69 2.49
CA GLU A 85 -15.49 22.14 2.30
C GLU A 85 -15.76 22.53 0.84
N GLU A 86 -15.06 21.93 -0.11
CA GLU A 86 -15.25 22.21 -1.54
C GLU A 86 -16.64 21.80 -2.03
N ILE A 87 -17.15 20.66 -1.55
CA ILE A 87 -18.52 20.21 -1.86
C ILE A 87 -19.54 21.21 -1.30
N ASN A 88 -19.41 21.61 -0.04
CA ASN A 88 -20.39 22.48 0.61
C ASN A 88 -20.35 23.93 0.09
N LYS A 89 -19.21 24.40 -0.44
CA LYS A 89 -19.09 25.71 -1.10
C LYS A 89 -19.67 25.72 -2.51
N ASN A 90 -19.89 24.55 -3.12
CA ASN A 90 -20.37 24.44 -4.50
C ASN A 90 -21.90 24.43 -4.56
N PRO A 91 -22.57 25.48 -5.07
CA PRO A 91 -24.04 25.56 -5.09
C PRO A 91 -24.70 24.52 -6.02
N TYR A 92 -23.94 23.88 -6.91
CA TYR A 92 -24.43 22.83 -7.80
C TYR A 92 -24.35 21.43 -7.19
N LEU A 93 -23.61 21.25 -6.08
CA LEU A 93 -23.47 19.99 -5.36
C LEU A 93 -24.16 20.13 -4.00
N LEU A 94 -25.14 19.28 -3.72
CA LEU A 94 -25.91 19.29 -2.46
C LEU A 94 -26.53 20.66 -2.12
N PRO A 95 -27.38 21.25 -2.99
CA PRO A 95 -27.99 22.54 -2.71
C PRO A 95 -28.84 22.50 -1.42
N ASN A 96 -28.67 23.50 -0.56
CA ASN A 96 -29.32 23.63 0.75
C ASN A 96 -29.01 22.51 1.75
N MET A 97 -27.91 21.78 1.55
CA MET A 97 -27.45 20.71 2.44
C MET A 97 -25.94 20.84 2.65
N SER A 98 -25.48 20.46 3.83
CA SER A 98 -24.06 20.36 4.18
C SER A 98 -23.68 18.89 4.31
N LEU A 99 -22.62 18.46 3.63
CA LEU A 99 -21.93 17.21 3.88
C LEU A 99 -21.03 17.37 5.11
N ILE A 100 -21.26 16.55 6.12
CA ILE A 100 -20.49 16.50 7.36
C ILE A 100 -19.93 15.08 7.50
N PHE A 101 -18.79 14.96 8.16
CA PHE A 101 -18.21 13.66 8.48
C PHE A 101 -17.88 13.56 9.97
N SER A 102 -17.94 12.36 10.51
CA SER A 102 -17.48 12.04 11.86
C SER A 102 -16.35 11.02 11.81
N VAL A 103 -15.33 11.24 12.64
CA VAL A 103 -14.26 10.27 12.86
C VAL A 103 -14.65 9.44 14.08
N LEU A 104 -14.87 8.14 13.87
CA LEU A 104 -15.13 7.23 14.98
C LEU A 104 -13.77 6.89 15.61
N ALA A 105 -13.55 7.41 16.83
CA ALA A 105 -12.25 7.51 17.50
C ALA A 105 -11.43 6.23 17.54
N ASP A 106 -12.08 5.08 17.71
CA ASP A 106 -11.39 3.80 17.89
C ASP A 106 -11.10 3.09 16.56
N MET A 107 -11.72 3.53 15.46
CA MET A 107 -11.65 2.86 14.15
C MET A 107 -10.45 3.25 13.30
N CYS A 108 -9.62 4.18 13.78
CA CYS A 108 -8.32 4.53 13.17
C CYS A 108 -7.11 4.01 13.96
N PHE A 109 -7.30 3.30 15.09
CA PHE A 109 -6.21 2.95 16.00
C PHE A 109 -5.97 1.45 16.13
N ASP A 110 -7.02 0.63 16.24
CA ASP A 110 -6.91 -0.82 16.35
C ASP A 110 -8.25 -1.46 15.99
N SER A 111 -8.40 -1.92 14.75
CA SER A 111 -9.66 -2.52 14.30
C SER A 111 -10.03 -3.80 15.05
N LEU A 112 -9.05 -4.48 15.67
CA LEU A 112 -9.31 -5.67 16.47
C LEU A 112 -9.95 -5.31 17.82
N LYS A 113 -9.53 -4.20 18.45
CA LYS A 113 -10.18 -3.71 19.68
C LYS A 113 -11.63 -3.29 19.44
N VAL A 114 -11.91 -2.64 18.32
CA VAL A 114 -13.28 -2.25 17.95
C VAL A 114 -14.16 -3.47 17.73
N ILE A 115 -13.65 -4.50 17.05
CA ILE A 115 -14.35 -5.77 16.87
C ILE A 115 -14.60 -6.46 18.22
N ASP A 116 -13.59 -6.53 19.09
CA ASP A 116 -13.71 -7.12 20.44
C ASP A 116 -14.68 -6.34 21.33
N GLU A 117 -14.71 -5.01 21.24
CA GLU A 117 -15.68 -4.16 21.94
C GLU A 117 -17.09 -4.36 21.39
N ILE A 118 -17.27 -4.45 20.07
CA ILE A 118 -18.57 -4.79 19.46
C ILE A 118 -19.04 -6.17 19.94
N HIS A 119 -18.16 -7.18 19.97
CA HIS A 119 -18.46 -8.52 20.48
C HIS A 119 -18.80 -8.52 21.98
N SER A 120 -18.08 -7.72 22.78
CA SER A 120 -18.35 -7.52 24.21
C SER A 120 -19.72 -6.89 24.44
N THR A 121 -20.07 -5.89 23.63
CA THR A 121 -21.37 -5.19 23.69
C THR A 121 -22.52 -6.08 23.21
N GLN A 122 -22.24 -7.03 22.31
CA GLN A 122 -23.20 -8.01 21.79
C GLN A 122 -23.71 -9.01 22.82
N ASN A 123 -22.99 -9.24 23.93
CA ASN A 123 -23.48 -10.10 25.00
C ASN A 123 -24.61 -9.46 25.83
N ASN A 124 -24.81 -8.14 25.74
CA ASN A 124 -25.82 -7.43 26.55
C ASN A 124 -26.85 -6.62 25.74
N VAL A 125 -26.78 -6.60 24.41
CA VAL A 125 -27.80 -5.97 23.57
C VAL A 125 -28.32 -6.98 22.55
N SER A 126 -29.62 -7.25 22.64
CA SER A 126 -30.45 -7.96 21.67
C SER A 126 -29.90 -7.84 20.25
N LYS A 127 -29.66 -8.99 19.58
CA LYS A 127 -29.39 -9.14 18.13
C LYS A 127 -29.78 -7.87 17.39
N LEU A 128 -28.80 -7.02 17.05
CA LEU A 128 -29.08 -5.87 16.21
C LEU A 128 -29.74 -6.44 14.95
N PRO A 129 -31.02 -6.08 14.68
CA PRO A 129 -31.65 -6.52 13.45
C PRO A 129 -30.78 -6.06 12.29
N ASN A 130 -30.67 -6.92 11.28
CA ASN A 130 -29.85 -6.71 10.09
C ASN A 130 -30.47 -5.65 9.13
N TYR A 131 -31.10 -4.64 9.71
CA TYR A 131 -31.72 -3.47 9.12
C TYR A 131 -32.06 -2.50 10.29
N ASP A 132 -31.62 -1.25 10.20
CA ASP A 132 -32.10 -0.19 11.08
C ASP A 132 -33.21 0.58 10.36
N CYS A 133 -34.45 0.48 10.85
CA CYS A 133 -35.58 1.25 10.35
C CYS A 133 -35.75 2.59 11.09
N ARG A 134 -34.81 2.98 11.96
CA ARG A 134 -34.90 4.24 12.72
C ARG A 134 -34.25 5.39 11.95
N LYS A 135 -35.13 6.18 11.30
CA LYS A 135 -34.94 7.55 10.81
C LYS A 135 -33.85 7.76 9.75
N SER A 136 -34.28 7.77 8.48
CA SER A 136 -34.05 8.79 7.44
C SER A 136 -32.71 9.57 7.36
N THR A 137 -31.59 9.05 7.86
CA THR A 137 -30.27 9.61 7.58
C THR A 137 -29.65 8.79 6.45
N CYS A 138 -29.42 9.42 5.30
CA CYS A 138 -28.60 8.83 4.25
C CYS A 138 -27.15 8.90 4.72
N ASP A 139 -26.68 7.88 5.44
CA ASP A 139 -25.30 7.76 5.88
C ASP A 139 -24.51 6.85 4.94
N VAL A 140 -23.28 7.27 4.66
CA VAL A 140 -22.32 6.50 3.85
C VAL A 140 -21.03 6.41 4.63
N SER A 141 -20.50 5.20 4.77
CA SER A 141 -19.21 5.01 5.41
C SER A 141 -18.09 5.01 4.37
N LEU A 142 -16.95 5.62 4.71
CA LEU A 142 -15.73 5.64 3.93
C LEU A 142 -14.68 4.80 4.68
N THR A 143 -14.16 3.74 4.09
CA THR A 143 -13.29 2.76 4.76
C THR A 143 -12.01 2.46 3.97
N GLY A 144 -10.90 2.18 4.66
CA GLY A 144 -9.61 1.85 4.06
C GLY A 144 -8.42 2.44 4.80
N PRO A 145 -7.18 2.34 4.27
CA PRO A 145 -6.83 1.86 2.94
C PRO A 145 -6.56 0.34 2.81
N SER A 146 -6.54 -0.41 3.91
CA SER A 146 -6.44 -1.88 3.93
C SER A 146 -7.82 -2.54 3.78
N TRP A 147 -7.89 -3.39 2.77
CA TRP A 147 -9.11 -4.12 2.40
C TRP A 147 -9.51 -5.14 3.48
N SER A 148 -8.54 -5.73 4.18
CA SER A 148 -8.75 -6.83 5.12
C SER A 148 -9.58 -6.40 6.34
N THR A 149 -9.31 -5.21 6.87
CA THR A 149 -10.12 -4.62 7.94
C THR A 149 -11.45 -4.08 7.41
N SER A 150 -11.43 -3.47 6.22
CA SER A 150 -12.64 -2.94 5.58
C SER A 150 -13.70 -4.05 5.49
N ILE A 151 -13.32 -5.26 5.09
CA ILE A 151 -14.19 -6.44 5.07
C ILE A 151 -14.70 -6.82 6.47
N LYS A 152 -13.82 -6.93 7.46
CA LYS A 152 -14.23 -7.29 8.83
C LYS A 152 -15.31 -6.32 9.33
N MET A 153 -15.19 -5.04 9.01
CA MET A 153 -16.14 -4.01 9.40
C MET A 153 -17.44 -4.00 8.57
N THR A 154 -17.43 -4.56 7.35
CA THR A 154 -18.63 -4.67 6.49
C THR A 154 -19.62 -5.73 6.95
N THR A 155 -19.17 -6.72 7.71
CA THR A 155 -19.99 -7.88 8.11
C THR A 155 -21.13 -7.50 9.06
N PHE A 156 -21.04 -6.35 9.73
CA PHE A 156 -21.90 -6.01 10.86
C PHE A 156 -23.02 -5.01 10.53
N ILE A 157 -22.92 -4.25 9.43
CA ILE A 157 -23.82 -3.12 9.16
C ILE A 157 -24.14 -3.02 7.66
N LYS A 158 -25.42 -3.09 7.28
CA LYS A 158 -25.92 -2.93 5.89
C LYS A 158 -26.11 -1.46 5.48
N HIS A 159 -25.08 -0.65 5.61
CA HIS A 159 -25.06 0.70 5.01
C HIS A 159 -24.05 0.74 3.86
N PRO A 160 -24.28 1.57 2.82
CA PRO A 160 -23.31 1.72 1.73
C PRO A 160 -21.95 2.13 2.27
N LYS A 161 -20.91 1.39 1.87
CA LYS A 161 -19.51 1.68 2.21
C LYS A 161 -18.73 1.96 0.94
N ILE A 162 -17.91 3.00 0.99
CA ILE A 162 -17.00 3.39 -0.07
C ILE A 162 -15.57 3.11 0.40
N PHE A 163 -14.86 2.27 -0.32
CA PHE A 163 -13.49 1.91 -0.05
C PHE A 163 -12.54 2.85 -0.82
N PHE A 164 -11.67 3.56 -0.10
CA PHE A 164 -10.75 4.55 -0.70
C PHE A 164 -9.31 4.04 -0.86
N GLY A 165 -9.04 2.78 -0.50
CA GLY A 165 -7.74 2.17 -0.68
C GLY A 165 -7.44 1.71 -2.12
N PRO A 166 -6.29 1.05 -2.34
CA PRO A 166 -5.90 0.49 -3.63
C PRO A 166 -6.88 -0.56 -4.12
N PHE A 167 -7.17 -0.60 -5.42
CA PHE A 167 -8.13 -1.55 -6.01
C PHE A 167 -7.89 -2.98 -5.51
N ASN A 168 -8.95 -3.62 -5.03
CA ASN A 168 -8.92 -5.02 -4.67
C ASN A 168 -10.04 -5.77 -5.43
N PRO A 169 -9.71 -6.82 -6.21
CA PRO A 169 -10.70 -7.57 -6.97
C PRO A 169 -11.77 -8.22 -6.08
N ILE A 170 -11.45 -8.64 -4.85
CA ILE A 170 -12.41 -9.30 -3.96
C ILE A 170 -13.59 -8.40 -3.61
N LEU A 171 -13.35 -7.08 -3.50
CA LEU A 171 -14.38 -6.08 -3.17
C LEU A 171 -15.33 -5.81 -4.35
N SER A 172 -15.04 -6.34 -5.54
CA SER A 172 -15.95 -6.26 -6.70
C SER A 172 -16.95 -7.41 -6.75
N ASP A 173 -16.85 -8.40 -5.86
CA ASP A 173 -17.82 -9.48 -5.77
C ASP A 173 -19.08 -8.99 -5.04
N ASN A 174 -20.11 -8.62 -5.81
CA ASN A 174 -21.38 -8.12 -5.29
C ASN A 174 -22.18 -9.18 -4.52
N VAL A 175 -21.85 -10.47 -4.63
CA VAL A 175 -22.48 -11.54 -3.85
C VAL A 175 -21.88 -11.57 -2.44
N LEU A 176 -20.56 -11.42 -2.34
CA LEU A 176 -19.85 -11.38 -1.05
C LEU A 176 -19.99 -10.01 -0.36
N PHE A 177 -19.95 -8.91 -1.12
CA PHE A 177 -19.92 -7.54 -0.62
C PHE A 177 -20.96 -6.63 -1.31
N PRO A 178 -22.27 -6.90 -1.15
CA PRO A 178 -23.34 -6.19 -1.86
C PRO A 178 -23.46 -4.69 -1.54
N TYR A 179 -22.85 -4.22 -0.46
CA TYR A 179 -22.93 -2.82 -0.01
C TYR A 179 -21.57 -2.10 -0.05
N VAL A 180 -20.53 -2.74 -0.63
CA VAL A 180 -19.19 -2.16 -0.71
C VAL A 180 -18.92 -1.71 -2.14
N TYR A 181 -18.50 -0.47 -2.27
CA TYR A 181 -18.07 0.15 -3.51
C TYR A 181 -16.63 0.59 -3.33
N GLN A 182 -15.80 0.54 -4.35
CA GLN A 182 -14.43 1.04 -4.28
C GLN A 182 -14.24 2.22 -5.22
N ILE A 183 -13.49 3.23 -4.77
CA ILE A 183 -13.14 4.41 -5.56
C ILE A 183 -12.09 4.05 -6.61
N ALA A 184 -11.12 3.22 -6.23
CA ALA A 184 -10.09 2.77 -7.15
C ALA A 184 -10.70 1.87 -8.22
N HIS A 185 -10.35 2.13 -9.49
CA HIS A 185 -10.71 1.26 -10.60
C HIS A 185 -9.64 0.18 -10.80
N LYS A 186 -10.02 -0.94 -11.44
CA LYS A 186 -9.05 -1.92 -11.91
C LYS A 186 -8.11 -1.24 -12.91
N ASP A 187 -6.82 -1.16 -12.57
CA ASP A 187 -5.80 -0.59 -13.42
C ASP A 187 -4.91 -1.67 -14.03
N ILE A 188 -4.83 -1.70 -15.36
CA ILE A 188 -3.95 -2.59 -16.15
C ILE A 188 -2.69 -1.87 -16.66
N CYS A 189 -2.48 -0.61 -16.28
CA CYS A 189 -1.33 0.18 -16.69
C CYS A 189 -0.03 -0.44 -16.18
N LEU A 190 0.00 -0.97 -14.95
CA LEU A 190 1.22 -1.55 -14.39
C LEU A 190 1.71 -2.80 -15.17
N PRO A 191 0.89 -3.85 -15.40
CA PRO A 191 1.28 -4.96 -16.27
C PRO A 191 1.74 -4.51 -17.67
N LYS A 192 0.99 -3.58 -18.29
CA LYS A 192 1.35 -3.02 -19.61
C LYS A 192 2.68 -2.29 -19.61
N ALA A 193 2.94 -1.47 -18.58
CA ALA A 193 4.19 -0.75 -18.43
C ALA A 193 5.36 -1.71 -18.20
N MET A 194 5.17 -2.75 -17.39
CA MET A 194 6.20 -3.79 -17.20
C MET A 194 6.50 -4.54 -18.50
N VAL A 195 5.50 -4.91 -19.30
CA VAL A 195 5.72 -5.55 -20.61
C VAL A 195 6.40 -4.58 -21.57
N SER A 196 6.00 -3.32 -21.59
CA SER A 196 6.65 -2.28 -22.40
C SER A 196 8.14 -2.14 -22.05
N LEU A 197 8.47 -2.20 -20.76
CA LEU A 197 9.85 -2.21 -20.27
C LEU A 197 10.63 -3.44 -20.76
N MET A 198 10.02 -4.62 -20.72
CA MET A 198 10.62 -5.86 -21.23
C MET A 198 10.92 -5.77 -22.72
N LEU A 199 9.96 -5.26 -23.51
CA LEU A 199 10.12 -5.07 -24.95
C LEU A 199 11.25 -4.07 -25.26
N TYR A 200 11.30 -2.95 -24.52
CA TYR A 200 12.36 -1.95 -24.68
C TYR A 200 13.76 -2.55 -24.50
N PHE A 201 13.94 -3.42 -23.50
CA PHE A 201 15.21 -4.10 -23.24
C PHE A 201 15.35 -5.44 -23.97
N THR A 202 14.42 -5.79 -24.84
CA THR A 202 14.38 -7.06 -25.60
C THR A 202 14.41 -8.31 -24.71
N TRP A 203 13.86 -8.22 -23.51
CA TRP A 203 13.74 -9.34 -22.58
C TRP A 203 12.55 -10.22 -22.94
N THR A 204 12.83 -11.34 -23.61
CA THR A 204 11.80 -12.31 -24.04
C THR A 204 11.66 -13.51 -23.10
N TRP A 205 12.56 -13.66 -22.12
CA TRP A 205 12.60 -14.79 -21.18
C TRP A 205 12.76 -14.29 -19.74
N VAL A 206 11.65 -14.23 -19.00
CA VAL A 206 11.59 -13.58 -17.68
C VAL A 206 11.01 -14.52 -16.61
N GLY A 207 11.48 -14.41 -15.38
CA GLY A 207 10.87 -15.05 -14.22
C GLY A 207 9.79 -14.17 -13.60
N LEU A 208 8.83 -14.78 -12.91
CA LEU A 208 7.80 -14.05 -12.17
C LEU A 208 7.63 -14.63 -10.78
N VAL A 209 7.58 -13.74 -9.79
CA VAL A 209 7.30 -14.06 -8.40
C VAL A 209 6.17 -13.14 -7.93
N VAL A 210 5.08 -13.71 -7.42
CA VAL A 210 3.93 -12.97 -6.91
C VAL A 210 3.53 -13.47 -5.52
N SER A 211 2.86 -12.63 -4.73
CA SER A 211 2.19 -13.08 -3.50
C SER A 211 0.95 -13.93 -3.82
N ASP A 212 0.64 -14.88 -2.92
CA ASP A 212 -0.56 -15.73 -2.95
C ASP A 212 -1.74 -14.99 -2.29
N ASP A 213 -2.07 -13.81 -2.83
CA ASP A 213 -3.21 -13.01 -2.43
C ASP A 213 -3.99 -12.56 -3.68
N ASP A 214 -5.21 -12.05 -3.48
CA ASP A 214 -6.09 -11.71 -4.60
C ASP A 214 -5.47 -10.66 -5.54
N GLN A 215 -4.66 -9.73 -5.02
CA GLN A 215 -3.97 -8.73 -5.85
C GLN A 215 -2.84 -9.36 -6.66
N GLY A 216 -2.04 -10.25 -6.06
CA GLY A 216 -0.96 -10.99 -6.70
C GLY A 216 -1.46 -11.92 -7.79
N ILE A 217 -2.56 -12.64 -7.54
CA ILE A 217 -3.21 -13.52 -8.52
C ILE A 217 -3.83 -12.71 -9.66
N GLN A 218 -4.49 -11.59 -9.36
CA GLN A 218 -5.03 -10.69 -10.39
C GLN A 218 -3.92 -10.12 -11.27
N PHE A 219 -2.83 -9.64 -10.66
CA PHE A 219 -1.66 -9.14 -11.39
C PHE A 219 -1.02 -10.22 -12.27
N LEU A 220 -0.85 -11.44 -11.75
CA LEU A 220 -0.36 -12.59 -12.52
C LEU A 220 -1.23 -12.85 -13.77
N SER A 221 -2.56 -12.79 -13.61
CA SER A 221 -3.48 -12.96 -14.73
C SER A 221 -3.33 -11.87 -15.78
N ASP A 222 -3.36 -10.60 -15.36
CA ASP A 222 -3.29 -9.45 -16.26
C ASP A 222 -1.92 -9.37 -16.97
N LEU A 223 -0.83 -9.65 -16.24
CA LEU A 223 0.52 -9.70 -16.81
C LEU A 223 0.67 -10.84 -17.82
N ARG A 224 0.11 -12.01 -17.54
CA ARG A 224 0.17 -13.15 -18.47
C ARG A 224 -0.51 -12.84 -19.80
N GLU A 225 -1.67 -12.17 -19.76
CA GLU A 225 -2.38 -11.73 -20.96
C GLU A 225 -1.51 -10.78 -21.80
N GLU A 226 -0.90 -9.78 -21.17
CA GLU A 226 -0.05 -8.81 -21.87
C GLU A 226 1.26 -9.43 -22.39
N ILE A 227 1.90 -10.30 -21.63
CA ILE A 227 3.13 -11.02 -22.04
C ILE A 227 2.85 -11.92 -23.26
N GLN A 228 1.72 -12.65 -23.26
CA GLN A 228 1.33 -13.51 -24.39
C GLN A 228 1.06 -12.70 -25.66
N ARG A 229 0.37 -11.56 -25.54
CA ARG A 229 0.11 -10.65 -26.67
C ARG A 229 1.39 -10.12 -27.31
N ASN A 230 2.45 -9.98 -26.53
CA ASN A 230 3.70 -9.35 -26.95
C ASN A 230 4.86 -10.34 -27.18
N GLY A 231 4.60 -11.65 -27.18
CA GLY A 231 5.60 -12.67 -27.49
C GLY A 231 6.72 -12.81 -26.45
N VAL A 232 6.47 -12.41 -25.21
CA VAL A 232 7.38 -12.65 -24.07
C VAL A 232 7.00 -13.97 -23.40
N CYS A 233 7.95 -14.67 -22.80
CA CYS A 233 7.75 -15.96 -22.15
C CYS A 233 8.12 -15.92 -20.66
N LEU A 234 7.30 -16.57 -19.84
CA LEU A 234 7.57 -16.79 -18.43
C LEU A 234 8.38 -18.09 -18.26
N ALA A 235 9.61 -17.96 -17.77
CA ALA A 235 10.50 -19.08 -17.50
C ALA A 235 10.06 -19.91 -16.29
N PHE A 236 9.50 -19.24 -15.29
CA PHE A 236 8.90 -19.82 -14.11
C PHE A 236 7.92 -18.82 -13.49
N VAL A 237 7.00 -19.33 -12.69
CA VAL A 237 6.07 -18.53 -11.87
C VAL A 237 6.11 -19.11 -10.47
N ASN A 238 6.52 -18.28 -9.51
CA ASN A 238 6.48 -18.62 -8.08
C ASN A 238 5.36 -17.81 -7.43
N VAL A 239 4.38 -18.50 -6.86
CA VAL A 239 3.32 -17.89 -6.04
C VAL A 239 3.68 -18.14 -4.58
N ILE A 240 4.00 -17.07 -3.85
CA ILE A 240 4.56 -17.13 -2.51
C ILE A 240 3.43 -16.96 -1.47
N PRO A 241 3.14 -17.99 -0.65
CA PRO A 241 2.06 -17.91 0.32
C PRO A 241 2.39 -16.96 1.46
N ASP A 242 1.42 -16.15 1.88
CA ASP A 242 1.58 -15.23 3.01
C ASP A 242 1.80 -15.97 4.34
N SER A 243 1.24 -17.18 4.48
CA SER A 243 1.49 -18.05 5.64
C SER A 243 2.95 -18.49 5.72
N MET A 244 3.66 -18.05 6.78
CA MET A 244 5.05 -18.42 7.03
C MET A 244 5.28 -19.94 7.14
N GLN A 245 4.29 -20.69 7.63
CA GLN A 245 4.37 -22.16 7.72
C GLN A 245 4.37 -22.80 6.33
N LEU A 246 3.44 -22.40 5.46
CA LEU A 246 3.37 -22.88 4.08
C LEU A 246 4.58 -22.44 3.27
N TYR A 247 5.04 -21.20 3.48
CA TYR A 247 6.23 -20.66 2.84
C TYR A 247 7.46 -21.49 3.22
N THR A 248 7.71 -21.73 4.50
CA THR A 248 8.90 -22.45 4.98
C THR A 248 8.98 -23.87 4.41
N ALA A 249 7.83 -24.55 4.29
CA ALA A 249 7.76 -25.89 3.69
C ALA A 249 8.13 -25.92 2.19
N ARG A 250 7.95 -24.79 1.48
CA ARG A 250 8.14 -24.70 0.02
C ARG A 250 9.32 -23.83 -0.40
N ALA A 251 9.98 -23.12 0.52
CA ALA A 251 11.05 -22.16 0.23
C ALA A 251 12.15 -22.74 -0.66
N GLY A 252 12.59 -23.97 -0.38
CA GLY A 252 13.63 -24.64 -1.18
C GLY A 252 13.21 -24.93 -2.63
N ILE A 253 11.91 -25.08 -2.91
CA ILE A 253 11.39 -25.24 -4.27
C ILE A 253 11.50 -23.92 -5.03
N TYR A 254 11.09 -22.81 -4.40
CA TYR A 254 11.18 -21.48 -4.99
C TYR A 254 12.63 -21.08 -5.28
N ASP A 255 13.54 -21.33 -4.32
CA ASP A 255 14.98 -21.11 -4.47
C ASP A 255 15.51 -21.89 -5.68
N LYS A 256 15.20 -23.19 -5.75
CA LYS A 256 15.67 -24.07 -6.82
C LYS A 256 15.19 -23.60 -8.19
N GLN A 257 13.91 -23.25 -8.33
CA GLN A 257 13.36 -22.76 -9.60
C GLN A 257 14.08 -21.50 -10.10
N ILE A 258 14.37 -20.55 -9.21
CA ILE A 258 15.08 -19.32 -9.58
C ILE A 258 16.55 -19.62 -9.91
N MET A 259 17.21 -20.47 -9.13
CA MET A 259 18.61 -20.83 -9.33
C MET A 259 18.86 -21.59 -10.63
N THR A 260 17.98 -22.54 -10.99
CA THR A 260 18.15 -23.36 -12.19
C THR A 260 17.64 -22.69 -13.46
N SER A 261 16.83 -21.64 -13.34
CA SER A 261 16.33 -20.90 -14.51
C SER A 261 17.43 -20.11 -15.21
N SER A 262 17.39 -20.09 -16.54
CA SER A 262 18.23 -19.26 -17.40
C SER A 262 17.77 -17.80 -17.48
N ALA A 263 16.60 -17.47 -16.93
CA ALA A 263 16.08 -16.10 -16.91
C ALA A 263 16.98 -15.18 -16.07
N LYS A 264 17.43 -14.08 -16.69
CA LYS A 264 18.24 -13.05 -16.01
C LYS A 264 17.39 -12.02 -15.28
N VAL A 265 16.16 -11.81 -15.75
CA VAL A 265 15.22 -10.82 -15.25
C VAL A 265 14.11 -11.53 -14.51
N VAL A 266 13.78 -11.03 -13.32
CA VAL A 266 12.72 -11.58 -12.48
C VAL A 266 11.84 -10.43 -12.01
N ILE A 267 10.55 -10.54 -12.29
CA ILE A 267 9.53 -9.60 -11.83
C ILE A 267 9.07 -10.06 -10.45
N ILE A 268 8.96 -9.12 -9.53
CA ILE A 268 8.40 -9.33 -8.19
C ILE A 268 7.20 -8.41 -8.03
N TYR A 269 6.07 -8.95 -7.61
CA TYR A 269 4.87 -8.18 -7.30
C TYR A 269 4.19 -8.71 -6.04
N GLY A 270 3.90 -7.81 -5.11
CA GLY A 270 3.27 -8.12 -3.83
C GLY A 270 3.69 -7.13 -2.76
N GLU A 271 3.10 -7.27 -1.57
CA GLU A 271 3.29 -6.35 -0.45
C GLU A 271 4.66 -6.52 0.22
N MET A 272 5.25 -5.39 0.64
CA MET A 272 6.45 -5.35 1.49
C MET A 272 6.08 -5.84 2.91
N ASN A 273 7.00 -6.41 3.69
CA ASN A 273 6.74 -7.07 4.98
C ASN A 273 5.97 -8.40 4.93
N SER A 274 5.88 -9.04 3.75
CA SER A 274 5.32 -10.39 3.59
C SER A 274 6.41 -11.46 3.48
N THR A 275 6.01 -12.73 3.38
CA THR A 275 6.91 -13.85 3.05
C THR A 275 7.64 -13.66 1.71
N LEU A 276 7.10 -12.83 0.81
CA LEU A 276 7.75 -12.43 -0.44
C LEU A 276 9.03 -11.63 -0.17
N GLU A 277 9.03 -10.72 0.81
CA GLU A 277 10.23 -9.99 1.21
C GLU A 277 11.25 -10.93 1.87
N VAL A 278 10.79 -11.86 2.71
CA VAL A 278 11.65 -12.90 3.31
C VAL A 278 12.35 -13.72 2.21
N SER A 279 11.61 -14.07 1.15
CA SER A 279 12.14 -14.78 -0.03
C SER A 279 13.20 -13.93 -0.74
N PHE A 280 12.91 -12.65 -0.98
CA PHE A 280 13.83 -11.74 -1.64
C PHE A 280 15.16 -11.57 -0.87
N ARG A 281 15.10 -11.35 0.45
CA ARG A 281 16.28 -11.27 1.31
C ARG A 281 17.06 -12.59 1.33
N ARG A 282 16.36 -13.72 1.41
CA ARG A 282 16.94 -15.06 1.35
C ARG A 282 17.71 -15.30 0.05
N TRP A 283 17.18 -14.89 -1.10
CA TRP A 283 17.87 -15.01 -2.39
C TRP A 283 19.16 -14.19 -2.45
N GLY A 284 19.17 -13.02 -1.81
CA GLY A 284 20.40 -12.24 -1.59
C GLY A 284 21.45 -13.02 -0.80
N CYS A 285 21.06 -13.67 0.32
CA CYS A 285 21.95 -14.52 1.11
C CYS A 285 22.46 -15.75 0.37
N LEU A 286 21.65 -16.31 -0.54
CA LEU A 286 22.03 -17.43 -1.42
C LEU A 286 22.92 -17.00 -2.59
N GLY A 287 23.21 -15.70 -2.72
CA GLY A 287 24.05 -15.16 -3.79
C GLY A 287 23.38 -15.18 -5.16
N ILE A 288 22.05 -15.23 -5.21
CA ILE A 288 21.29 -15.22 -6.46
C ILE A 288 21.37 -13.82 -7.09
N LYS A 289 22.01 -13.74 -8.25
CA LYS A 289 22.16 -12.49 -9.02
C LYS A 289 21.18 -12.48 -10.19
N ARG A 290 20.20 -11.59 -10.13
CA ARG A 290 19.19 -11.32 -11.16
C ARG A 290 18.96 -9.83 -11.30
N ILE A 291 18.37 -9.41 -12.41
CA ILE A 291 17.77 -8.09 -12.57
C ILE A 291 16.37 -8.17 -11.99
N TRP A 292 16.15 -7.51 -10.86
CA TRP A 292 14.86 -7.51 -10.18
C TRP A 292 14.02 -6.32 -10.65
N VAL A 293 12.82 -6.59 -11.16
CA VAL A 293 11.84 -5.56 -11.57
C VAL A 293 10.70 -5.61 -10.56
N THR A 294 10.40 -4.50 -9.90
CA THR A 294 9.39 -4.42 -8.84
C THR A 294 8.68 -3.06 -8.85
N THR A 295 7.67 -2.90 -8.01
CA THR A 295 6.95 -1.63 -7.82
C THR A 295 7.69 -0.71 -6.85
N SER A 296 7.35 0.57 -6.85
CA SER A 296 7.97 1.58 -5.98
C SER A 296 7.77 1.33 -4.48
N GLN A 297 6.83 0.46 -4.10
CA GLN A 297 6.59 0.08 -2.70
C GLN A 297 7.79 -0.67 -2.11
N TRP A 298 8.59 -1.31 -2.95
CA TRP A 298 9.85 -1.93 -2.57
C TRP A 298 10.94 -0.85 -2.50
N ASP A 299 10.94 -0.02 -1.44
CA ASP A 299 12.05 0.89 -1.17
C ASP A 299 13.27 0.07 -0.68
N LEU A 300 14.07 -0.38 -1.65
CA LEU A 300 15.22 -1.27 -1.47
C LEU A 300 16.46 -0.58 -0.89
N SER A 301 16.33 0.64 -0.36
CA SER A 301 17.44 1.39 0.29
C SER A 301 18.07 0.66 1.49
N LEU A 302 17.49 -0.48 1.92
CA LEU A 302 18.00 -1.37 2.96
C LEU A 302 18.80 -2.59 2.46
N VAL A 303 18.94 -2.81 1.15
CA VAL A 303 19.67 -3.99 0.60
C VAL A 303 20.95 -3.53 -0.10
N PRO A 304 22.15 -3.77 0.48
CA PRO A 304 23.41 -3.38 -0.13
C PRO A 304 23.69 -4.16 -1.43
N GLY A 305 24.16 -3.46 -2.47
CA GLY A 305 24.99 -4.05 -3.54
C GLY A 305 24.30 -4.59 -4.79
N HIS A 306 23.08 -4.18 -5.11
CA HIS A 306 22.39 -4.59 -6.34
C HIS A 306 22.13 -3.39 -7.26
N GLY A 307 22.38 -3.54 -8.56
CA GLY A 307 22.04 -2.54 -9.57
C GLY A 307 20.56 -2.64 -9.91
N PHE A 308 19.80 -1.58 -9.68
CA PHE A 308 18.38 -1.50 -9.94
C PHE A 308 18.06 -0.37 -10.92
N LEU A 309 17.05 -0.58 -11.77
CA LEU A 309 16.46 0.48 -12.58
C LEU A 309 15.30 1.07 -11.79
N HIS A 310 15.49 2.28 -11.26
CA HIS A 310 14.40 3.07 -10.70
C HIS A 310 13.59 3.69 -11.84
N PRO A 311 12.25 3.69 -11.79
CA PRO A 311 11.47 4.58 -12.63
C PRO A 311 11.83 6.04 -12.30
N PRO A 312 11.91 6.93 -13.30
CA PRO A 312 12.13 8.34 -13.03
C PRO A 312 10.99 8.87 -12.15
N PRO A 313 11.28 9.82 -11.23
CA PRO A 313 10.24 10.47 -10.46
C PRO A 313 9.22 11.09 -11.42
N SER A 314 7.94 10.82 -11.17
CA SER A 314 6.84 11.45 -11.88
C SER A 314 7.02 12.97 -11.79
N VAL A 315 7.20 13.60 -12.95
CA VAL A 315 7.14 15.06 -13.07
C VAL A 315 5.68 15.42 -12.81
N THR A 316 5.40 15.86 -11.59
CA THR A 316 4.19 16.60 -11.25
C THR A 316 4.08 17.78 -12.23
N GLY A 317 2.95 17.86 -12.92
CA GLY A 317 2.69 18.87 -13.93
C GLY A 317 2.97 20.28 -13.42
N GLN A 318 3.99 20.92 -13.99
CA GLN A 318 4.07 22.37 -14.02
C GLN A 318 2.89 22.88 -14.86
N ARG A 319 1.92 23.53 -14.20
CA ARG A 319 0.99 24.42 -14.89
C ARG A 319 1.80 25.51 -15.58
N LEU A 320 1.82 25.49 -16.90
CA LEU A 320 2.07 26.67 -17.71
C LEU A 320 0.81 27.55 -17.60
N TYR A 321 0.93 28.69 -16.92
CA TYR A 321 0.09 29.84 -17.19
C TYR A 321 0.65 30.46 -18.47
N ASP A 322 -0.05 30.31 -19.58
CA ASP A 322 0.17 31.15 -20.76
C ASP A 322 -0.78 32.35 -20.65
N ASP A 323 -0.18 33.53 -20.62
CA ASP A 323 -0.83 34.82 -20.82
C ASP A 323 -1.44 34.88 -22.23
N SER A 324 -2.75 35.17 -22.30
CA SER A 324 -3.35 35.98 -23.37
C SER A 324 -4.65 36.63 -22.91
#